data_AF-A0A2N4UNA4-F1
#
_entry.id   AF-A0A2N4UNA4-F1
#
_cell.length_a   1.000
_cell.length_b   1.000
_cell.length_c   1.000
_cell.angle_alpha   90.00
_cell.angle_beta   90.00
_cell.angle_gamma   90.00
#
_symmetry.space_group_name_H-M   'P 1'
#
loop_
_entity.id
_entity.type
_entity.pdbx_description
1 polymer ?
#
loop_
_entity_poly.entity_id
_entity_poly.type
_entity_poly.pdbx_seq_one_letter_code
_entity_poly.pdbx_strand_id
1 'polypeptide(L)'
;MKIIKKRTVLIMALLSIMGCSNTDAVSTNTIPPMINQAACCTSYSQFSWIPLQGADISVAINAQSQIGQFPDGKSYFSGFSLPGHVEKMQVTLDSFIRGDHVFAPTVMLLNADFQPVKIIDLNKFSLTSSHLLQRAAYQHTFTMTAKNTPYMVVYSPEKYRGESITIPHLERVRAEELGLPRPIVTDPKIEYALTGQLHLAFKPTQLKSYQVSSLVLVPQGQTLIADSSVMPKAVAKVPVSAVDVSNSTMLPETEAFYNQQITSAIKHKNIKKALQLLNEAKRAGSASAETVFVELVK
;
A
#
# COMPACT_ATOMS: atom_id res chain seq x y z
N MET A 1 -24.12 26.14 80.58
CA MET A 1 -23.57 25.13 81.52
C MET A 1 -24.03 23.75 81.05
N LYS A 2 -23.11 22.76 80.99
CA LYS A 2 -23.31 21.38 80.51
C LYS A 2 -23.76 21.24 79.02
N ILE A 3 -23.52 20.19 78.21
CA ILE A 3 -22.64 18.98 78.17
C ILE A 3 -23.44 17.72 77.73
N ILE A 4 -23.04 17.16 76.56
CA ILE A 4 -22.99 15.71 76.17
C ILE A 4 -24.14 14.98 75.40
N LYS A 5 -23.82 14.64 74.14
CA LYS A 5 -23.89 13.33 73.40
C LYS A 5 -25.21 12.61 73.00
N LYS A 6 -25.05 11.89 71.86
CA LYS A 6 -25.60 10.54 71.47
C LYS A 6 -27.09 10.48 71.07
N ARG A 7 -27.53 9.58 70.17
CA ARG A 7 -26.88 8.75 69.10
C ARG A 7 -28.01 8.10 68.26
N THR A 8 -27.80 7.86 66.96
CA THR A 8 -28.71 7.06 66.07
C THR A 8 -30.13 7.67 65.91
N VAL A 9 -30.94 7.40 64.87
CA VAL A 9 -31.27 6.13 64.20
C VAL A 9 -31.25 6.23 62.66
N LEU A 10 -31.03 5.07 62.03
CA LEU A 10 -31.12 4.79 60.59
C LEU A 10 -32.54 5.05 60.03
N ILE A 11 -32.66 5.87 58.98
CA ILE A 11 -33.80 5.84 58.06
C ILE A 11 -33.28 5.47 56.67
N MET A 12 -33.68 4.29 56.20
CA MET A 12 -33.23 3.69 54.95
C MET A 12 -34.20 4.09 53.82
N ALA A 13 -33.80 5.04 52.97
CA ALA A 13 -34.63 5.55 51.90
C ALA A 13 -34.77 4.53 50.76
N LEU A 14 -35.92 3.84 50.69
CA LEU A 14 -36.25 2.94 49.57
C LEU A 14 -36.92 3.70 48.43
N LEU A 15 -36.41 3.47 47.23
CA LEU A 15 -37.08 3.41 45.91
C LEU A 15 -38.18 4.44 45.60
N SER A 16 -37.86 5.35 44.68
CA SER A 16 -38.80 5.82 43.64
C SER A 16 -38.11 6.28 42.34
N ILE A 17 -37.12 5.52 41.86
CA ILE A 17 -36.55 5.74 40.51
C ILE A 17 -37.54 5.23 39.46
N MET A 18 -38.45 6.10 39.01
CA MET A 18 -39.32 5.85 37.86
C MET A 18 -38.53 6.00 36.55
N GLY A 19 -37.73 4.99 36.23
CA GLY A 19 -37.04 4.90 34.94
C GLY A 19 -38.03 4.57 33.83
N CYS A 20 -38.40 5.56 33.01
CA CYS A 20 -39.22 5.35 31.82
C CYS A 20 -38.38 4.70 30.71
N SER A 21 -38.23 3.37 30.76
CA SER A 21 -37.59 2.59 29.70
C SER A 21 -38.54 2.42 28.52
N ASN A 22 -38.79 3.51 27.78
CA ASN A 22 -39.36 3.45 26.44
C ASN A 22 -38.32 2.79 25.51
N THR A 23 -38.30 1.46 25.49
CA THR A 23 -37.68 0.71 24.39
C THR A 23 -38.64 0.74 23.21
N ASP A 24 -38.80 1.93 22.63
CA ASP A 24 -39.33 2.05 21.28
C ASP A 24 -38.41 1.22 20.38
N ALA A 25 -38.94 0.13 19.83
CA ALA A 25 -38.22 -0.70 18.87
C ALA A 25 -38.11 0.10 17.57
N VAL A 26 -37.13 1.01 17.52
CA VAL A 26 -36.82 1.82 16.35
C VAL A 26 -36.55 0.86 15.21
N SER A 27 -37.55 0.75 14.33
CA SER A 27 -37.40 0.12 13.03
C SER A 27 -36.48 1.01 12.22
N THR A 28 -35.17 0.79 12.37
CA THR A 28 -34.17 1.47 11.57
C THR A 28 -34.40 1.04 10.13
N ASN A 29 -35.05 1.90 9.35
CA ASN A 29 -34.90 1.90 7.90
C ASN A 29 -33.39 2.01 7.63
N THR A 30 -32.75 0.88 7.34
CA THR A 30 -31.30 0.76 7.25
C THR A 30 -30.85 1.41 5.96
N ILE A 31 -30.72 2.75 5.98
CA ILE A 31 -30.18 3.53 4.87
C ILE A 31 -28.80 2.94 4.54
N PRO A 32 -28.57 2.42 3.32
CA PRO A 32 -27.29 1.83 2.96
C PRO A 32 -26.14 2.79 3.24
N PRO A 33 -25.01 2.33 3.81
CA PRO A 33 -23.94 3.22 4.24
C PRO A 33 -23.31 3.92 3.03
N MET A 34 -23.48 5.25 2.93
CA MET A 34 -23.06 6.04 1.75
C MET A 34 -21.72 6.76 1.92
N ILE A 35 -20.94 6.82 0.84
CA ILE A 35 -19.67 7.57 0.78
C ILE A 35 -19.95 8.98 0.22
N ASN A 36 -20.28 9.92 1.11
CA ASN A 36 -20.66 11.28 0.73
C ASN A 36 -19.46 12.20 0.45
N GLN A 37 -18.25 11.85 0.89
CA GLN A 37 -17.04 12.64 0.66
C GLN A 37 -16.70 12.74 -0.84
N ALA A 38 -15.90 13.75 -1.21
CA ALA A 38 -15.35 13.85 -2.56
C ALA A 38 -14.37 12.69 -2.86
N ALA A 39 -14.27 12.30 -4.13
CA ALA A 39 -13.19 11.42 -4.58
C ALA A 39 -11.85 12.18 -4.54
N CYS A 40 -10.74 11.48 -4.30
CA CYS A 40 -9.41 12.10 -4.21
C CYS A 40 -8.90 12.71 -5.51
N CYS A 41 -9.44 12.24 -6.63
CA CYS A 41 -8.71 12.10 -7.88
C CYS A 41 -9.70 12.18 -9.06
N THR A 42 -9.30 12.85 -10.14
CA THR A 42 -10.08 12.94 -11.39
C THR A 42 -9.71 11.90 -12.43
N SER A 43 -8.55 11.24 -12.29
CA SER A 43 -8.10 10.14 -13.16
C SER A 43 -7.43 9.03 -12.34
N TYR A 44 -7.47 7.80 -12.84
CA TYR A 44 -6.83 6.66 -12.17
C TYR A 44 -5.31 6.81 -12.06
N SER A 45 -4.67 7.51 -12.99
CA SER A 45 -3.24 7.86 -12.91
C SER A 45 -2.82 8.64 -11.65
N GLN A 46 -3.76 9.28 -10.94
CA GLN A 46 -3.50 10.01 -9.69
C GLN A 46 -3.64 9.14 -8.42
N PHE A 47 -4.03 7.87 -8.55
CA PHE A 47 -4.17 6.95 -7.41
C PHE A 47 -2.81 6.62 -6.76
N SER A 48 -2.85 6.24 -5.48
CA SER A 48 -1.70 5.70 -4.77
C SER A 48 -1.48 4.23 -5.14
N TRP A 49 -0.27 3.90 -5.60
CA TRP A 49 0.07 2.57 -6.13
C TRP A 49 1.04 1.81 -5.22
N ILE A 50 0.59 0.71 -4.63
CA ILE A 50 1.42 -0.19 -3.81
C ILE A 50 2.12 -1.21 -4.72
N PRO A 51 3.47 -1.27 -4.76
CA PRO A 51 4.16 -2.28 -5.55
C PRO A 51 3.94 -3.69 -4.96
N LEU A 52 3.53 -4.62 -5.82
CA LEU A 52 3.19 -6.01 -5.48
C LEU A 52 4.47 -6.84 -5.29
N GLN A 53 5.14 -6.65 -4.15
CA GLN A 53 6.46 -7.20 -3.83
C GLN A 53 6.41 -8.19 -2.66
N GLY A 54 7.35 -9.14 -2.63
CA GLY A 54 7.39 -10.20 -1.62
C GLY A 54 6.59 -11.45 -2.03
N ALA A 55 6.21 -12.26 -1.06
CA ALA A 55 5.37 -13.45 -1.26
C ALA A 55 3.86 -13.14 -1.08
N ASP A 56 3.53 -12.18 -0.22
CA ASP A 56 2.17 -11.72 0.05
C ASP A 56 2.16 -10.29 0.60
N ILE A 57 0.96 -9.72 0.75
CA ILE A 57 0.68 -8.52 1.54
C ILE A 57 -0.71 -8.60 2.17
N SER A 58 -0.90 -7.97 3.34
CA SER A 58 -2.22 -7.67 3.89
C SER A 58 -2.48 -6.16 3.87
N VAL A 59 -3.66 -5.73 3.41
CA VAL A 59 -4.04 -4.31 3.27
C VAL A 59 -5.44 -4.07 3.84
N ALA A 60 -5.55 -3.07 4.72
CA ALA A 60 -6.82 -2.65 5.31
C ALA A 60 -7.48 -1.53 4.49
N ILE A 61 -8.59 -1.82 3.82
CA ILE A 61 -9.45 -0.77 3.24
C ILE A 61 -10.29 -0.19 4.39
N ASN A 62 -10.12 1.09 4.67
CA ASN A 62 -10.69 1.74 5.85
C ASN A 62 -10.99 3.24 5.58
N ALA A 63 -11.51 3.96 6.57
CA ALA A 63 -11.90 5.37 6.42
C ALA A 63 -10.72 6.35 6.15
N GLN A 64 -9.47 5.89 6.13
CA GLN A 64 -8.28 6.64 5.72
C GLN A 64 -7.75 6.23 4.33
N SER A 65 -8.34 5.20 3.70
CA SER A 65 -8.05 4.83 2.32
C SER A 65 -8.54 5.91 1.34
N GLN A 66 -7.90 6.04 0.18
CA GLN A 66 -8.37 6.95 -0.86
C GLN A 66 -9.78 6.54 -1.34
N ILE A 67 -10.61 7.55 -1.63
CA ILE A 67 -11.94 7.38 -2.23
C ILE A 67 -11.81 7.62 -3.74
N GLY A 68 -12.21 6.63 -4.53
CA GLY A 68 -12.21 6.69 -5.99
C GLY A 68 -13.64 6.82 -6.52
N GLN A 69 -13.76 7.43 -7.70
CA GLN A 69 -14.99 7.39 -8.50
C GLN A 69 -14.86 6.27 -9.54
N PHE A 70 -15.76 5.30 -9.47
CA PHE A 70 -15.83 4.17 -10.41
C PHE A 70 -17.15 4.24 -11.19
N PRO A 71 -17.33 3.44 -12.27
CA PRO A 71 -18.61 3.33 -12.96
C PRO A 71 -19.73 2.88 -12.01
N ASP A 72 -19.43 1.88 -11.18
CA ASP A 72 -20.33 1.36 -10.13
C ASP A 72 -20.36 2.22 -8.85
N GLY A 73 -20.23 3.55 -8.97
CA GLY A 73 -20.31 4.50 -7.86
C GLY A 73 -18.99 4.81 -7.13
N LYS A 74 -19.10 5.42 -5.94
CA LYS A 74 -17.92 5.77 -5.12
C LYS A 74 -17.46 4.58 -4.27
N SER A 75 -16.16 4.46 -4.03
CA SER A 75 -15.63 3.41 -3.15
C SER A 75 -14.30 3.79 -2.50
N TYR A 76 -14.07 3.29 -1.28
CA TYR A 76 -12.72 3.18 -0.72
C TYR A 76 -11.99 2.06 -1.47
N PHE A 77 -10.74 2.30 -1.87
CA PHE A 77 -10.00 1.36 -2.71
C PHE A 77 -8.56 1.13 -2.21
N SER A 78 -7.89 0.17 -2.85
CA SER A 78 -6.43 0.04 -2.81
C SER A 78 -5.88 -0.17 -4.22
N GLY A 79 -4.92 0.68 -4.61
CA GLY A 79 -4.23 0.62 -5.90
C GLY A 79 -2.93 -0.15 -5.79
N PHE A 80 -2.63 -0.97 -6.78
CA PHE A 80 -1.48 -1.87 -6.83
C PHE A 80 -0.77 -1.83 -8.19
N SER A 81 0.56 -2.01 -8.18
CA SER A 81 1.39 -2.04 -9.39
C SER A 81 2.29 -3.27 -9.46
N LEU A 82 2.46 -3.82 -10.66
CA LEU A 82 3.36 -4.94 -10.94
C LEU A 82 4.83 -4.46 -10.86
N PRO A 83 5.74 -5.16 -10.14
CA PRO A 83 7.13 -4.71 -10.04
C PRO A 83 7.84 -4.69 -11.40
N GLY A 84 8.69 -3.68 -11.62
CA GLY A 84 9.32 -3.43 -12.92
C GLY A 84 10.17 -4.57 -13.49
N HIS A 85 10.62 -5.52 -12.66
CA HIS A 85 11.39 -6.71 -13.02
C HIS A 85 10.53 -7.97 -13.29
N VAL A 86 9.23 -7.94 -13.00
CA VAL A 86 8.29 -9.04 -13.27
C VAL A 86 7.62 -8.79 -14.62
N GLU A 87 7.49 -9.83 -15.43
CA GLU A 87 6.77 -9.76 -16.71
C GLU A 87 5.34 -10.32 -16.59
N LYS A 88 5.17 -11.40 -15.83
CA LYS A 88 3.87 -12.05 -15.59
C LYS A 88 3.77 -12.60 -14.17
N MET A 89 2.70 -12.26 -13.47
CA MET A 89 2.46 -12.67 -12.08
C MET A 89 1.05 -13.20 -11.90
N GLN A 90 0.94 -14.36 -11.26
CA GLN A 90 -0.32 -14.85 -10.72
C GLN A 90 -0.56 -14.19 -9.36
N VAL A 91 -1.78 -13.70 -9.14
CA VAL A 91 -2.19 -13.04 -7.89
C VAL A 91 -3.46 -13.74 -7.40
N THR A 92 -3.45 -14.15 -6.14
CA THR A 92 -4.65 -14.57 -5.41
C THR A 92 -5.05 -13.44 -4.49
N LEU A 93 -6.28 -12.94 -4.63
CA LEU A 93 -6.86 -11.94 -3.74
C LEU A 93 -7.91 -12.61 -2.84
N ASP A 94 -7.72 -12.46 -1.54
CA ASP A 94 -8.67 -12.82 -0.49
C ASP A 94 -9.27 -11.53 0.10
N SER A 95 -10.59 -11.41 0.14
CA SER A 95 -11.29 -10.42 0.99
C SER A 95 -11.84 -11.12 2.22
N PHE A 96 -11.19 -10.93 3.37
CA PHE A 96 -11.53 -11.68 4.59
C PHE A 96 -12.86 -11.25 5.20
N ILE A 97 -13.60 -12.25 5.66
CA ILE A 97 -14.78 -12.08 6.50
C ILE A 97 -14.32 -11.87 7.95
N ARG A 98 -14.90 -10.89 8.66
CA ARG A 98 -14.63 -10.63 10.07
C ARG A 98 -15.91 -10.32 10.82
N GLY A 99 -16.24 -11.16 11.79
CA GLY A 99 -17.53 -11.11 12.48
C GLY A 99 -18.66 -11.34 11.48
N ASP A 100 -19.59 -10.39 11.46
CA ASP A 100 -20.76 -10.26 10.60
C ASP A 100 -20.53 -9.36 9.37
N HIS A 101 -19.28 -9.01 9.04
CA HIS A 101 -18.96 -8.10 7.93
C HIS A 101 -17.92 -8.66 6.93
N VAL A 102 -18.11 -8.32 5.66
CA VAL A 102 -17.15 -8.58 4.56
C VAL A 102 -17.11 -7.44 3.56
N PHE A 103 -15.94 -7.11 3.01
CA PHE A 103 -15.83 -6.19 1.88
C PHE A 103 -16.08 -6.97 0.57
N ALA A 104 -16.92 -6.46 -0.33
CA ALA A 104 -17.21 -7.08 -1.63
C ALA A 104 -16.15 -6.71 -2.68
N PRO A 105 -15.12 -7.53 -2.95
CA PRO A 105 -14.09 -7.17 -3.93
C PRO A 105 -14.66 -7.11 -5.35
N THR A 106 -14.27 -6.06 -6.07
CA THR A 106 -14.24 -6.01 -7.52
C THR A 106 -12.87 -5.52 -7.95
N VAL A 107 -12.27 -6.20 -8.93
CA VAL A 107 -10.89 -5.93 -9.37
C VAL A 107 -10.91 -5.32 -10.76
N MET A 108 -10.36 -4.12 -10.88
CA MET A 108 -10.18 -3.42 -12.16
C MET A 108 -8.70 -3.47 -12.53
N LEU A 109 -8.37 -4.18 -13.61
CA LEU A 109 -7.03 -4.25 -14.19
C LEU A 109 -6.87 -3.16 -15.25
N LEU A 110 -5.80 -2.36 -15.17
CA LEU A 110 -5.54 -1.22 -16.04
C LEU A 110 -4.27 -1.43 -16.89
N ASN A 111 -4.26 -0.86 -18.10
CA ASN A 111 -3.07 -0.79 -18.96
C ASN A 111 -2.03 0.23 -18.43
N ALA A 112 -0.93 0.41 -19.16
CA ALA A 112 0.11 1.39 -18.81
C ALA A 112 -0.39 2.86 -18.76
N ASP A 113 -1.42 3.18 -19.55
CA ASP A 113 -2.07 4.50 -19.62
C ASP A 113 -3.22 4.64 -18.59
N PHE A 114 -3.29 3.74 -17.61
CA PHE A 114 -4.30 3.65 -16.55
C PHE A 114 -5.75 3.48 -17.04
N GLN A 115 -5.94 2.97 -18.27
CA GLN A 115 -7.27 2.68 -18.84
C GLN A 115 -7.73 1.27 -18.46
N PRO A 116 -9.03 1.05 -18.13
CA PRO A 116 -9.56 -0.27 -17.82
C PRO A 116 -9.43 -1.27 -18.98
N VAL A 117 -8.81 -2.42 -18.71
CA VAL A 117 -8.64 -3.54 -19.65
C VAL A 117 -9.54 -4.72 -19.28
N LYS A 118 -9.74 -4.95 -17.98
CA LYS A 118 -10.60 -6.03 -17.49
C LYS A 118 -11.17 -5.69 -16.11
N ILE A 119 -12.45 -5.97 -15.91
CA ILE A 119 -13.10 -5.96 -14.59
C ILE A 119 -13.37 -7.41 -14.17
N ILE A 120 -13.29 -7.68 -12.87
CA ILE A 120 -13.62 -8.97 -12.24
C ILE A 120 -14.57 -8.68 -11.09
N ASP A 121 -15.88 -8.83 -11.33
CA ASP A 121 -16.93 -8.73 -10.31
C ASP A 121 -16.83 -9.83 -9.24
N LEU A 122 -17.49 -9.58 -8.11
CA LEU A 122 -17.66 -10.52 -6.99
C LEU A 122 -18.12 -11.92 -7.41
N ASN A 123 -18.93 -12.03 -8.48
CA ASN A 123 -19.43 -13.33 -8.99
C ASN A 123 -18.35 -14.26 -9.58
N LYS A 124 -17.08 -13.84 -9.62
CA LYS A 124 -15.93 -14.69 -9.97
C LYS A 124 -15.15 -15.17 -8.75
N PHE A 125 -15.45 -14.66 -7.56
CA PHE A 125 -14.82 -15.06 -6.32
C PHE A 125 -15.53 -16.29 -5.75
N SER A 126 -14.74 -17.28 -5.34
CA SER A 126 -15.22 -18.42 -4.55
C SER A 126 -15.30 -18.00 -3.09
N LEU A 127 -16.41 -18.31 -2.42
CA LEU A 127 -16.53 -18.16 -0.98
C LEU A 127 -15.83 -19.33 -0.28
N THR A 128 -14.80 -19.06 0.51
CA THR A 128 -14.09 -20.07 1.30
C THR A 128 -14.68 -20.20 2.69
N SER A 129 -14.60 -21.42 3.28
CA SER A 129 -15.06 -21.69 4.64
C SER A 129 -13.89 -21.64 5.63
N SER A 130 -14.12 -21.05 6.81
CA SER A 130 -13.12 -21.01 7.88
C SER A 130 -12.79 -22.41 8.39
N HIS A 131 -11.49 -22.75 8.43
CA HIS A 131 -10.97 -23.99 9.01
C HIS A 131 -9.59 -23.72 9.64
N LEU A 132 -8.92 -24.74 10.18
CA LEU A 132 -7.74 -24.58 11.05
C LEU A 132 -6.59 -23.73 10.48
N LEU A 133 -6.45 -23.66 9.15
CA LEU A 133 -5.38 -22.93 8.46
C LEU A 133 -5.86 -21.80 7.53
N GLN A 134 -7.15 -21.68 7.26
CA GLN A 134 -7.71 -20.66 6.36
C GLN A 134 -8.91 -19.95 7.01
N ARG A 135 -8.98 -18.63 6.82
CA ARG A 135 -10.15 -17.82 7.19
C ARG A 135 -11.13 -17.75 6.03
N ALA A 136 -12.43 -17.72 6.32
CA ALA A 136 -13.45 -17.45 5.33
C ALA A 136 -13.17 -16.11 4.61
N ALA A 137 -13.25 -16.15 3.29
CA ALA A 137 -12.96 -15.03 2.42
C ALA A 137 -13.72 -15.17 1.09
N TYR A 138 -13.88 -14.06 0.38
CA TYR A 138 -14.01 -14.12 -1.07
C TYR A 138 -12.63 -14.25 -1.69
N GLN A 139 -12.34 -15.39 -2.30
CA GLN A 139 -11.05 -15.69 -2.93
C GLN A 139 -11.17 -15.73 -4.46
N HIS A 140 -10.29 -15.02 -5.19
CA HIS A 140 -10.14 -15.18 -6.63
C HIS A 140 -8.67 -15.14 -7.05
N THR A 141 -8.29 -15.98 -8.01
CA THR A 141 -6.92 -16.04 -8.56
C THR A 141 -6.92 -15.66 -10.03
N PHE A 142 -6.13 -14.66 -10.37
CA PHE A 142 -6.01 -14.08 -11.71
C PHE A 142 -4.53 -13.88 -12.08
N THR A 143 -4.26 -13.22 -13.20
CA THR A 143 -2.89 -13.00 -13.70
C THR A 143 -2.75 -11.58 -14.23
N MET A 144 -1.66 -10.91 -13.83
CA MET A 144 -1.24 -9.61 -14.34
C MET A 144 -0.02 -9.78 -15.26
N THR A 145 0.10 -8.91 -16.27
CA THR A 145 1.26 -8.83 -17.16
C THR A 145 1.76 -7.40 -17.28
N ALA A 146 3.07 -7.22 -17.39
CA ALA A 146 3.69 -5.90 -17.55
C ALA A 146 3.28 -5.20 -18.86
N LYS A 147 2.90 -5.96 -19.89
CA LYS A 147 2.46 -5.45 -21.19
C LYS A 147 1.01 -4.95 -21.18
N ASN A 148 0.08 -5.75 -20.64
CA ASN A 148 -1.36 -5.50 -20.82
C ASN A 148 -2.04 -4.97 -19.55
N THR A 149 -1.57 -5.37 -18.37
CA THR A 149 -2.23 -5.06 -17.09
C THR A 149 -1.21 -4.78 -15.96
N PRO A 150 -0.32 -3.78 -16.09
CA PRO A 150 0.67 -3.45 -15.07
C PRO A 150 0.07 -2.89 -13.77
N TYR A 151 -1.17 -2.37 -13.79
CA TYR A 151 -1.83 -1.82 -12.61
C TYR A 151 -3.16 -2.52 -12.30
N MET A 152 -3.55 -2.45 -11.03
CA MET A 152 -4.77 -3.06 -10.49
C MET A 152 -5.38 -2.18 -9.39
N VAL A 153 -6.69 -1.98 -9.42
CA VAL A 153 -7.45 -1.37 -8.33
C VAL A 153 -8.43 -2.39 -7.77
N VAL A 154 -8.45 -2.53 -6.43
CA VAL A 154 -9.46 -3.31 -5.71
C VAL A 154 -10.38 -2.35 -4.97
N TYR A 155 -11.69 -2.46 -5.23
CA TYR A 155 -12.73 -1.59 -4.67
C TYR A 155 -14.04 -2.37 -4.45
N SER A 156 -15.05 -1.75 -3.82
CA SER A 156 -16.38 -2.34 -3.60
C SER A 156 -17.47 -1.51 -4.30
N PRO A 157 -18.18 -2.06 -5.31
CA PRO A 157 -19.31 -1.42 -5.99
C PRO A 157 -20.45 -0.97 -5.06
N GLU A 158 -21.08 0.16 -5.42
CA GLU A 158 -22.20 0.76 -4.68
C GLU A 158 -23.42 -0.17 -4.57
N LYS A 159 -23.61 -1.06 -5.55
CA LYS A 159 -24.70 -2.06 -5.61
C LYS A 159 -24.75 -3.01 -4.40
N TYR A 160 -23.61 -3.32 -3.78
CA TYR A 160 -23.56 -4.27 -2.65
C TYR A 160 -23.86 -3.63 -1.28
N ARG A 161 -23.97 -2.30 -1.19
CA ARG A 161 -24.10 -1.62 0.11
C ARG A 161 -25.46 -1.94 0.75
N GLY A 162 -25.45 -2.47 1.97
CA GLY A 162 -26.68 -2.90 2.66
C GLY A 162 -27.25 -4.23 2.17
N GLU A 163 -26.66 -4.86 1.16
CA GLU A 163 -26.89 -6.27 0.85
C GLU A 163 -26.12 -7.17 1.83
N SER A 164 -26.46 -8.46 1.83
CA SER A 164 -25.87 -9.47 2.72
C SER A 164 -25.91 -10.86 2.11
N ILE A 165 -25.02 -11.72 2.57
CA ILE A 165 -24.98 -13.16 2.26
C ILE A 165 -25.27 -14.00 3.50
N THR A 166 -25.62 -15.25 3.27
CA THR A 166 -25.73 -16.28 4.33
C THR A 166 -24.67 -17.34 4.06
N ILE A 167 -23.88 -17.71 5.08
CA ILE A 167 -22.79 -18.67 4.97
C ILE A 167 -23.14 -19.92 5.78
N PRO A 168 -22.94 -21.15 5.26
CA PRO A 168 -23.23 -22.35 6.01
C PRO A 168 -22.45 -22.39 7.33
N HIS A 169 -23.16 -22.59 8.44
CA HIS A 169 -22.55 -22.72 9.76
C HIS A 169 -21.55 -23.89 9.81
N LEU A 170 -20.38 -23.68 10.43
CA LEU A 170 -19.26 -24.63 10.38
C LEU A 170 -19.63 -26.06 10.80
N GLU A 171 -20.41 -26.20 11.88
CA GLU A 171 -20.88 -27.52 12.34
C GLU A 171 -21.83 -28.23 11.35
N ARG A 172 -22.50 -27.51 10.43
CA ARG A 172 -23.26 -28.16 9.34
C ARG A 172 -22.32 -28.67 8.25
N VAL A 173 -21.34 -27.86 7.84
CA VAL A 173 -20.32 -28.25 6.84
C VAL A 173 -19.59 -29.50 7.33
N ARG A 174 -19.13 -29.48 8.59
CA ARG A 174 -18.48 -30.60 9.26
C ARG A 174 -19.36 -31.85 9.38
N ALA A 175 -20.65 -31.69 9.70
CA ALA A 175 -21.57 -32.82 9.74
C ALA A 175 -21.75 -33.45 8.35
N GLU A 176 -21.85 -32.64 7.30
CA GLU A 176 -21.98 -33.09 5.91
C GLU A 176 -20.71 -33.81 5.42
N GLU A 177 -19.52 -33.26 5.71
CA GLU A 177 -18.21 -33.89 5.43
C GLU A 177 -18.03 -35.24 6.14
N LEU A 178 -18.57 -35.39 7.35
CA LEU A 178 -18.47 -36.62 8.16
C LEU A 178 -19.64 -37.60 7.94
N GLY A 179 -20.59 -37.29 7.06
CA GLY A 179 -21.79 -38.11 6.82
C GLY A 179 -22.74 -38.21 8.02
N LEU A 180 -22.68 -37.24 8.94
CA LEU A 180 -23.48 -37.18 10.17
C LEU A 180 -24.82 -36.46 9.94
N PRO A 181 -25.85 -36.70 10.78
CA PRO A 181 -27.09 -35.94 10.75
C PRO A 181 -26.84 -34.44 10.90
N ARG A 182 -27.38 -33.61 9.98
CA ARG A 182 -27.12 -32.17 10.00
C ARG A 182 -27.75 -31.50 11.25
N PRO A 183 -26.97 -30.73 12.03
CA PRO A 183 -27.45 -30.13 13.27
C PRO A 183 -28.38 -28.94 13.01
N ILE A 184 -29.35 -28.74 13.91
CA ILE A 184 -30.28 -27.61 13.89
C ILE A 184 -29.57 -26.38 14.47
N VAL A 185 -28.82 -25.69 13.61
CA VAL A 185 -28.10 -24.43 13.90
C VAL A 185 -28.42 -23.39 12.84
N THR A 186 -28.55 -22.12 13.22
CA THR A 186 -28.76 -21.00 12.29
C THR A 186 -27.48 -20.66 11.55
N ASP A 187 -27.59 -20.31 10.27
CA ASP A 187 -26.44 -19.83 9.49
C ASP A 187 -26.14 -18.35 9.80
N PRO A 188 -24.87 -17.95 9.95
CA PRO A 188 -24.50 -16.55 10.03
C PRO A 188 -24.87 -15.77 8.75
N LYS A 189 -25.61 -14.68 8.94
CA LYS A 189 -25.77 -13.60 7.96
C LYS A 189 -24.53 -12.69 8.04
N ILE A 190 -23.92 -12.39 6.91
CA ILE A 190 -22.76 -11.49 6.77
C ILE A 190 -23.17 -10.33 5.87
N GLU A 191 -23.01 -9.10 6.33
CA GLU A 191 -23.35 -7.88 5.60
C GLU A 191 -22.15 -7.31 4.84
N TYR A 192 -22.39 -6.69 3.69
CA TYR A 192 -21.30 -6.07 2.93
C TYR A 192 -20.94 -4.68 3.48
N ALA A 193 -19.68 -4.52 3.86
CA ALA A 193 -19.13 -3.30 4.43
C ALA A 193 -18.39 -2.43 3.38
N LEU A 194 -18.34 -1.12 3.66
CA LEU A 194 -17.52 -0.16 2.90
C LEU A 194 -16.01 -0.33 3.13
N THR A 195 -15.64 -1.11 4.14
CA THR A 195 -14.28 -1.30 4.66
C THR A 195 -14.02 -2.78 4.87
N GLY A 196 -12.75 -3.19 4.94
CA GLY A 196 -12.39 -4.59 5.08
C GLY A 196 -10.90 -4.84 5.11
N GLN A 197 -10.55 -6.11 5.02
CA GLN A 197 -9.19 -6.60 5.20
C GLN A 197 -8.87 -7.54 4.04
N LEU A 198 -8.08 -7.03 3.10
CA LEU A 198 -7.60 -7.77 1.95
C LEU A 198 -6.29 -8.47 2.28
N HIS A 199 -6.09 -9.65 1.71
CA HIS A 199 -4.81 -10.31 1.61
C HIS A 199 -4.56 -10.66 0.14
N LEU A 200 -3.32 -10.49 -0.33
CA LEU A 200 -2.94 -10.80 -1.68
C LEU A 200 -1.68 -11.65 -1.66
N ALA A 201 -1.76 -12.88 -2.17
CA ALA A 201 -0.61 -13.76 -2.36
C ALA A 201 -0.06 -13.65 -3.79
N PHE A 202 1.26 -13.61 -3.92
CA PHE A 202 1.98 -13.32 -5.15
C PHE A 202 2.79 -14.51 -5.63
N LYS A 203 2.64 -14.84 -6.91
CA LYS A 203 3.46 -15.86 -7.56
C LYS A 203 3.96 -15.31 -8.91
N PRO A 204 5.16 -14.71 -8.95
CA PRO A 204 5.84 -14.40 -10.21
C PRO A 204 5.97 -15.68 -11.04
N THR A 205 5.55 -15.62 -12.31
CA THR A 205 5.60 -16.75 -13.25
C THR A 205 6.56 -16.51 -14.40
N GLN A 206 6.83 -15.25 -14.74
CA GLN A 206 7.87 -14.83 -15.69
C GLN A 206 8.52 -13.56 -15.16
N LEU A 207 9.85 -13.55 -15.13
CA LEU A 207 10.69 -12.40 -14.77
C LEU A 207 11.38 -11.89 -16.03
N LYS A 208 11.65 -10.57 -16.09
CA LYS A 208 12.37 -9.97 -17.21
C LYS A 208 13.83 -10.39 -17.18
N SER A 209 14.32 -10.95 -18.28
CA SER A 209 15.75 -11.15 -18.50
C SER A 209 16.43 -9.82 -18.81
N TYR A 210 17.55 -9.55 -18.16
CA TYR A 210 18.42 -8.40 -18.44
C TYR A 210 19.76 -8.92 -18.95
N GLN A 211 20.19 -8.49 -20.14
CA GLN A 211 21.56 -8.70 -20.59
C GLN A 211 22.42 -7.50 -20.19
N VAL A 212 23.57 -7.77 -19.56
CA VAL A 212 24.57 -6.75 -19.24
C VAL A 212 25.46 -6.59 -20.46
N SER A 213 25.15 -5.62 -21.33
CA SER A 213 26.03 -5.25 -22.45
C SER A 213 27.37 -4.76 -21.91
N SER A 214 28.45 -5.50 -22.17
CA SER A 214 29.80 -5.12 -21.78
C SER A 214 30.23 -3.86 -22.54
N LEU A 215 30.74 -2.87 -21.80
CA LEU A 215 31.21 -1.62 -22.37
C LEU A 215 32.44 -1.86 -23.26
N VAL A 216 32.39 -1.38 -24.49
CA VAL A 216 33.52 -1.43 -25.44
C VAL A 216 34.55 -0.38 -25.04
N LEU A 217 35.73 -0.85 -24.60
CA LEU A 217 36.90 0.00 -24.37
C LEU A 217 37.50 0.42 -25.72
N VAL A 218 37.34 1.68 -26.09
CA VAL A 218 38.03 2.29 -27.23
C VAL A 218 39.30 2.98 -26.73
N PRO A 219 40.51 2.51 -27.08
CA PRO A 219 41.74 3.20 -26.72
C PRO A 219 41.98 4.38 -27.69
N GLN A 220 41.90 5.60 -27.19
CA GLN A 220 42.34 6.80 -27.93
C GLN A 220 43.58 7.40 -27.28
N GLY A 221 44.70 7.33 -28.00
CA GLY A 221 45.92 8.06 -27.68
C GLY A 221 46.53 8.64 -28.94
N GLN A 222 46.30 9.93 -29.19
CA GLN A 222 47.15 10.81 -30.01
C GLN A 222 46.66 12.26 -29.87
N THR A 223 47.60 13.19 -29.73
CA THR A 223 47.36 14.62 -29.50
C THR A 223 48.03 15.45 -30.59
N LEU A 224 47.34 16.47 -31.11
CA LEU A 224 47.96 17.54 -31.91
C LEU A 224 47.35 18.91 -31.56
N ILE A 225 48.23 19.77 -31.05
CA ILE A 225 48.30 21.24 -31.09
C ILE A 225 47.73 21.91 -32.38
N ALA A 226 47.41 23.22 -32.44
CA ALA A 226 47.06 24.29 -31.47
C ALA A 226 46.83 25.64 -32.24
N ASP A 227 46.36 26.68 -31.52
CA ASP A 227 46.49 28.15 -31.79
C ASP A 227 45.25 28.97 -32.30
N SER A 228 45.39 30.30 -32.38
CA SER A 228 44.40 31.29 -31.87
C SER A 228 44.06 32.47 -32.82
N SER A 229 42.94 33.19 -32.60
CA SER A 229 42.70 34.60 -33.06
C SER A 229 41.43 35.27 -32.46
N VAL A 230 41.15 36.55 -32.77
CA VAL A 230 40.43 37.55 -31.91
C VAL A 230 39.71 38.63 -32.77
N MET A 231 38.53 39.23 -32.47
CA MET A 231 37.49 38.87 -31.47
C MET A 231 36.02 39.37 -31.75
N PRO A 232 35.61 40.69 -31.76
CA PRO A 232 34.24 41.04 -31.30
C PRO A 232 33.29 41.94 -32.16
N LYS A 233 32.02 41.90 -31.71
CA LYS A 233 30.84 42.82 -31.89
C LYS A 233 29.90 42.58 -33.09
N ALA A 234 28.57 42.65 -32.94
CA ALA A 234 27.73 42.97 -31.77
C ALA A 234 26.30 42.37 -31.79
N VAL A 235 25.83 41.89 -30.62
CA VAL A 235 24.44 41.95 -30.05
C VAL A 235 23.25 41.49 -30.93
N ALA A 236 22.31 40.62 -30.52
CA ALA A 236 22.10 39.63 -29.44
C ALA A 236 20.76 38.88 -29.79
N LYS A 237 19.99 38.09 -29.00
CA LYS A 237 19.97 37.45 -27.66
C LYS A 237 18.78 36.42 -27.73
N VAL A 238 18.65 35.27 -27.05
CA VAL A 238 19.43 34.49 -26.06
C VAL A 238 19.20 32.99 -26.32
N PRO A 239 20.20 32.11 -26.20
CA PRO A 239 20.03 30.68 -25.95
C PRO A 239 20.33 30.31 -24.48
N VAL A 240 19.87 29.15 -24.01
CA VAL A 240 20.26 28.58 -22.71
C VAL A 240 21.22 27.41 -22.95
N SER A 241 22.35 27.41 -22.23
CA SER A 241 23.52 26.58 -22.55
C SER A 241 23.33 25.09 -22.25
N ALA A 242 23.87 24.24 -23.13
CA ALA A 242 24.42 22.95 -22.69
C ALA A 242 25.69 23.22 -21.87
N VAL A 243 25.89 22.48 -20.78
CA VAL A 243 27.04 22.62 -19.88
C VAL A 243 27.98 21.44 -20.06
N ASP A 244 29.24 21.73 -20.38
CA ASP A 244 30.36 20.78 -20.40
C ASP A 244 30.73 20.35 -18.98
N VAL A 245 30.98 19.05 -18.79
CA VAL A 245 31.52 18.49 -17.54
C VAL A 245 32.60 17.45 -17.86
N SER A 246 33.62 17.87 -18.61
CA SER A 246 34.89 17.15 -18.77
C SER A 246 35.75 17.19 -17.49
N ASN A 247 35.17 16.81 -16.35
CA ASN A 247 35.84 16.46 -15.09
C ASN A 247 34.80 15.91 -14.10
N SER A 248 34.88 14.63 -13.73
CA SER A 248 34.06 14.09 -12.63
C SER A 248 34.65 14.44 -11.27
N THR A 249 34.96 15.72 -11.05
CA THR A 249 35.26 16.27 -9.72
C THR A 249 33.93 16.60 -9.04
N MET A 250 33.75 16.12 -7.81
CA MET A 250 32.51 16.35 -7.09
C MET A 250 32.26 17.85 -6.84
N LEU A 251 31.00 18.30 -6.95
CA LEU A 251 30.64 19.67 -6.57
C LEU A 251 30.93 19.89 -5.07
N PRO A 252 31.60 21.00 -4.66
CA PRO A 252 32.05 21.18 -3.27
C PRO A 252 30.95 21.09 -2.21
N GLU A 253 29.74 21.57 -2.52
CA GLU A 253 28.57 21.48 -1.62
C GLU A 253 28.14 20.02 -1.39
N THR A 254 28.19 19.21 -2.44
CA THR A 254 27.81 17.79 -2.39
C THR A 254 28.90 16.93 -1.77
N GLU A 255 30.18 17.31 -1.93
CA GLU A 255 31.31 16.72 -1.21
C GLU A 255 31.23 17.03 0.30
N ALA A 256 30.93 18.28 0.68
CA ALA A 256 30.69 18.65 2.07
C ALA A 256 29.54 17.83 2.71
N PHE A 257 28.47 17.58 1.96
CA PHE A 257 27.36 16.72 2.38
C PHE A 257 27.80 15.28 2.68
N TYR A 258 28.58 14.62 1.79
CA TYR A 258 29.08 13.28 2.10
C TYR A 258 30.06 13.29 3.27
N ASN A 259 30.96 14.27 3.39
CA ASN A 259 31.88 14.40 4.52
C ASN A 259 31.13 14.53 5.85
N GLN A 260 30.06 15.33 5.90
CA GLN A 260 29.19 15.45 7.08
C GLN A 260 28.50 14.12 7.42
N GLN A 261 28.00 13.39 6.41
CA GLN A 261 27.29 12.12 6.61
C GLN A 261 28.23 10.97 7.02
N ILE A 262 29.45 10.92 6.47
CA ILE A 262 30.52 10.01 6.89
C ILE A 262 30.91 10.31 8.35
N THR A 263 31.18 11.57 8.68
CA THR A 263 31.49 12.03 10.04
C THR A 263 30.40 11.64 11.03
N SER A 264 29.13 11.85 10.65
CA SER A 264 27.98 11.46 11.48
C SER A 264 27.88 9.95 11.66
N ALA A 265 28.06 9.16 10.60
CA ALA A 265 28.02 7.70 10.68
C ALA A 265 29.12 7.13 11.59
N ILE A 266 30.34 7.68 11.53
CA ILE A 266 31.47 7.27 12.39
C ILE A 266 31.20 7.66 13.85
N LYS A 267 30.74 8.89 14.14
CA LYS A 267 30.38 9.33 15.50
C LYS A 267 29.30 8.45 16.15
N HIS A 268 28.34 7.96 15.36
CA HIS A 268 27.32 7.01 15.81
C HIS A 268 27.76 5.53 15.73
N LYS A 269 29.07 5.25 15.60
CA LYS A 269 29.69 3.92 15.49
C LYS A 269 29.15 3.03 14.35
N ASN A 270 28.47 3.62 13.38
CA ASN A 270 27.87 2.91 12.24
C ASN A 270 28.87 2.82 11.07
N ILE A 271 29.95 2.07 11.29
CA ILE A 271 31.06 1.92 10.34
C ILE A 271 30.59 1.35 8.99
N LYS A 272 29.60 0.44 8.99
CA LYS A 272 28.99 -0.08 7.76
C LYS A 272 28.37 1.02 6.89
N LYS A 273 27.62 1.96 7.50
CA LYS A 273 27.05 3.11 6.79
C LYS A 273 28.14 4.10 6.34
N ALA A 274 29.16 4.32 7.16
CA ALA A 274 30.29 5.19 6.81
C ALA A 274 31.05 4.65 5.58
N LEU A 275 31.34 3.35 5.52
CA LEU A 275 31.97 2.70 4.37
C LEU A 275 31.10 2.74 3.10
N GLN A 276 29.78 2.58 3.23
CA GLN A 276 28.86 2.72 2.09
C GLN A 276 28.89 4.14 1.51
N LEU A 277 28.83 5.17 2.38
CA LEU A 277 28.90 6.58 1.98
C LEU A 277 30.27 6.94 1.39
N LEU A 278 31.37 6.41 1.94
CA LEU A 278 32.72 6.58 1.39
C LEU A 278 32.83 6.03 -0.03
N ASN A 279 32.37 4.79 -0.26
CA ASN A 279 32.41 4.16 -1.58
C ASN A 279 31.54 4.92 -2.60
N GLU A 280 30.41 5.46 -2.16
CA GLU A 280 29.55 6.28 -3.00
C GLU A 280 30.16 7.65 -3.32
N ALA A 281 30.79 8.32 -2.35
CA ALA A 281 31.52 9.57 -2.52
C ALA A 281 32.74 9.40 -3.45
N LYS A 282 33.53 8.33 -3.29
CA LYS A 282 34.65 8.00 -4.19
C LYS A 282 34.18 7.72 -5.61
N ARG A 283 33.05 7.00 -5.78
CA ARG A 283 32.41 6.79 -7.10
C ARG A 283 31.87 8.08 -7.71
N ALA A 284 31.47 9.05 -6.89
CA ALA A 284 31.04 10.39 -7.31
C ALA A 284 32.20 11.39 -7.51
N GLY A 285 33.46 10.97 -7.33
CA GLY A 285 34.62 11.81 -7.56
C GLY A 285 34.97 12.80 -6.44
N SER A 286 34.62 12.49 -5.19
CA SER A 286 35.14 13.20 -4.02
C SER A 286 36.65 12.98 -3.87
N ALA A 287 37.39 14.06 -3.58
CA ALA A 287 38.82 14.03 -3.29
C ALA A 287 39.13 13.91 -1.78
N SER A 288 38.17 14.28 -0.92
CA SER A 288 38.39 14.41 0.53
C SER A 288 37.74 13.34 1.40
N ALA A 289 36.72 12.62 0.92
CA ALA A 289 35.96 11.65 1.72
C ALA A 289 36.81 10.52 2.32
N GLU A 290 37.86 10.08 1.62
CA GLU A 290 38.78 9.06 2.12
C GLU A 290 39.67 9.57 3.24
N THR A 291 40.19 10.80 3.12
CA THR A 291 40.96 11.47 4.18
C THR A 291 40.11 11.65 5.44
N VAL A 292 38.87 12.15 5.29
CA VAL A 292 37.92 12.34 6.39
C VAL A 292 37.56 11.01 7.08
N PHE A 293 37.39 9.93 6.31
CA PHE A 293 37.16 8.60 6.89
C PHE A 293 38.39 8.09 7.67
N VAL A 294 39.59 8.20 7.11
CA VAL A 294 40.83 7.70 7.73
C VAL A 294 41.24 8.52 8.95
N GLU A 295 40.95 9.82 8.98
CA GLU A 295 41.20 10.68 10.15
C GLU A 295 40.30 10.32 11.34
N LEU A 296 39.01 10.02 11.09
CA LEU A 296 38.00 9.77 12.13
C LEU A 296 37.93 8.31 12.60
N VAL A 297 38.70 7.39 12.01
CA VAL A 297 38.75 5.95 12.36
C VAL A 297 40.07 5.58 13.08
N LYS A 298 40.96 6.55 13.30
CA LYS A 298 42.13 6.44 14.19
C LYS A 298 41.75 6.58 15.67
#